data_AF-A0A368F4J6-F1
#
_entry.id   AF-A0A368F4J6-F1
#
_cell.length_a   1.000
_cell.length_b   1.000
_cell.length_c   1.000
_cell.angle_alpha   90.00
_cell.angle_beta   90.00
_cell.angle_gamma   90.00
#
_symmetry.space_group_name_H-M   'P 1'
#
loop_
_entity.id
_entity.type
_entity.pdbx_description
1 polymer ?
#
loop_
_entity_poly.entity_id
_entity_poly.type
_entity_poly.pdbx_seq_one_letter_code
_entity_poly.pdbx_strand_id
1 'polypeptide(L)'
;MEGYNLLGGPLDIDIPLDANVLVLRIHAEDPALVANGSLESCRIQVRRRPIPNPRHPRLLDRYRQLLLDSEVHHTVLDATIRSTREHWVSKAKLIYQMSRQKEITPSLNITNVFNIVRGCSEQDQDVLTFWQEGLSKVYKESVIATIHQLPH
;
A
#
# COMPACT_ATOMS: atom_id res chain seq x y z
N MET A 1 -6.86 -18.39 -3.10
CA MET A 1 -8.16 -17.70 -3.17
C MET A 1 -7.88 -16.35 -3.80
N GLU A 2 -8.29 -16.13 -5.05
CA GLU A 2 -8.09 -14.83 -5.71
C GLU A 2 -9.10 -13.85 -5.11
N GLY A 3 -8.63 -13.06 -4.14
CA GLY A 3 -9.39 -11.94 -3.58
C GLY A 3 -9.03 -10.65 -4.31
N TYR A 4 -10.01 -9.76 -4.47
CA TYR A 4 -9.80 -8.44 -5.02
C TYR A 4 -9.67 -7.41 -3.89
N ASN A 5 -8.66 -6.53 -3.97
CA ASN A 5 -8.48 -5.44 -3.00
C ASN A 5 -9.32 -4.19 -3.35
N LEU A 6 -9.77 -4.09 -4.60
CA LEU A 6 -10.63 -3.03 -5.12
C LEU A 6 -11.78 -3.68 -5.89
N LEU A 7 -13.01 -3.33 -5.52
CA LEU A 7 -14.23 -3.87 -6.11
C LEU A 7 -15.18 -2.72 -6.43
N GLY A 8 -15.70 -2.71 -7.65
CA GLY A 8 -16.78 -1.84 -8.09
C GLY A 8 -18.04 -2.67 -8.31
N GLY A 9 -19.20 -2.11 -7.97
CA GLY A 9 -20.48 -2.81 -8.09
C GLY A 9 -21.67 -1.85 -8.02
N PRO A 10 -22.90 -2.38 -8.21
CA PRO A 10 -24.11 -1.59 -8.16
C PRO A 10 -24.43 -1.13 -6.74
N LEU A 11 -25.29 -0.11 -6.59
CA LEU A 11 -25.59 0.51 -5.29
C LEU A 11 -26.30 -0.42 -4.29
N ASP A 12 -26.98 -1.43 -4.81
CA ASP A 12 -27.74 -2.46 -4.09
C ASP A 12 -26.90 -3.71 -3.80
N ILE A 13 -25.60 -3.71 -4.09
CA ILE A 13 -24.71 -4.81 -3.74
C ILE A 13 -24.78 -5.08 -2.23
N ASP A 14 -25.04 -6.34 -1.87
CA ASP A 14 -25.02 -6.77 -0.49
C ASP A 14 -23.56 -6.96 -0.04
N ILE A 15 -23.19 -6.30 1.06
CA ILE A 15 -21.83 -6.32 1.60
C ILE A 15 -21.92 -7.00 2.97
N PRO A 16 -21.32 -8.20 3.15
CA PRO A 16 -21.35 -8.92 4.42
C PRO A 16 -20.91 -8.03 5.60
N LEU A 17 -21.61 -8.10 6.73
CA LEU A 17 -21.36 -7.21 7.88
C LEU A 17 -19.99 -7.44 8.53
N ASP A 18 -19.47 -8.66 8.43
CA ASP A 18 -18.16 -9.10 8.92
C ASP A 18 -17.01 -8.74 7.98
N ALA A 19 -17.30 -8.27 6.76
CA ALA A 19 -16.28 -7.81 5.83
C ALA A 19 -15.58 -6.55 6.34
N ASN A 20 -14.26 -6.64 6.56
CA ASN A 20 -13.40 -5.51 6.93
C ASN A 20 -13.06 -4.65 5.70
N VAL A 21 -14.02 -3.83 5.26
CA VAL A 21 -13.90 -3.02 4.03
C VAL A 21 -14.31 -1.57 4.26
N LEU A 22 -13.61 -0.65 3.60
CA LEU A 22 -14.06 0.74 3.41
C LEU A 22 -15.05 0.77 2.23
N VAL A 23 -16.22 1.38 2.44
CA VAL A 23 -17.25 1.46 1.39
C VAL A 23 -17.44 2.91 0.96
N LEU A 24 -17.26 3.18 -0.32
CA LEU A 24 -17.58 4.46 -0.96
C LEU A 24 -18.86 4.30 -1.77
N ARG A 25 -19.94 4.99 -1.39
CA ARG A 25 -21.17 5.06 -2.19
C ARG A 25 -21.23 6.39 -2.93
N ILE A 26 -21.40 6.34 -4.24
CA ILE A 26 -21.45 7.52 -5.11
C ILE A 26 -22.88 7.64 -5.63
N HIS A 27 -23.54 8.76 -5.32
CA HIS A 27 -24.86 9.10 -5.83
C HIS A 27 -24.75 10.28 -6.80
N ALA A 28 -25.25 10.15 -8.02
CA ALA A 28 -25.43 11.28 -8.92
C ALA A 28 -26.80 11.92 -8.64
N GLU A 29 -26.84 13.23 -8.42
CA GLU A 29 -28.10 13.96 -8.17
C GLU A 29 -28.92 14.14 -9.45
N ASP A 30 -28.25 14.26 -10.61
CA ASP A 30 -28.87 14.27 -11.93
C ASP A 30 -27.95 13.55 -12.95
N PRO A 31 -28.39 12.43 -13.56
CA PRO A 31 -27.62 11.72 -14.58
C PRO A 31 -27.24 12.59 -15.79
N ALA A 32 -28.01 13.64 -16.10
CA ALA A 32 -27.75 14.53 -17.22
C ALA A 32 -26.58 15.50 -16.97
N LEU A 33 -26.30 15.85 -15.71
CA LEU A 33 -25.22 16.77 -15.31
C LEU A 33 -23.85 16.09 -15.18
N VAL A 34 -23.77 14.76 -15.21
CA VAL A 34 -22.51 13.99 -15.10
C VAL A 34 -21.64 14.11 -16.38
N ALA A 35 -22.21 14.66 -17.47
CA ALA A 35 -21.58 14.70 -18.79
C ALA A 35 -20.28 15.54 -18.88
N ASN A 36 -20.01 16.42 -17.92
CA ASN A 36 -18.86 17.34 -17.99
C ASN A 36 -17.62 16.88 -17.22
N GLY A 37 -17.60 15.65 -16.68
CA GLY A 37 -16.46 15.12 -15.91
C GLY A 37 -16.25 15.79 -14.54
N SER A 38 -17.14 16.70 -14.14
CA SER A 38 -17.17 17.29 -12.80
C SER A 38 -17.80 16.31 -11.80
N LEU A 39 -17.26 16.29 -10.57
CA LEU A 39 -17.83 15.54 -9.44
C LEU A 39 -18.80 16.39 -8.60
N GLU A 40 -19.09 17.64 -8.98
CA GLU A 40 -19.94 18.55 -8.20
C GLU A 40 -21.38 18.06 -8.07
N SER A 41 -21.90 17.34 -9.09
CA SER A 41 -23.22 16.70 -9.07
C SER A 41 -23.22 15.32 -8.40
N CYS A 42 -22.07 14.88 -7.88
CA CYS A 42 -21.89 13.59 -7.22
C CYS A 42 -21.77 13.77 -5.71
N ARG A 43 -22.62 13.08 -4.97
CA ARG A 43 -22.50 12.91 -3.52
C ARG A 43 -21.73 11.64 -3.19
N ILE A 44 -20.53 11.78 -2.61
CA ILE A 44 -19.70 10.67 -2.14
C ILE A 44 -19.96 10.44 -0.65
N GLN A 45 -20.54 9.29 -0.31
CA GLN A 45 -20.75 8.84 1.07
C GLN A 45 -19.72 7.78 1.46
N VAL A 46 -18.96 8.07 2.53
CA VAL A 46 -18.04 7.09 3.14
C VAL A 46 -18.77 6.29 4.22
N ARG A 47 -18.82 4.97 4.08
CA ARG A 47 -19.40 4.02 5.05
C ARG A 47 -18.33 3.04 5.52
N ARG A 48 -18.54 2.45 6.71
CA ARG A 48 -17.64 1.46 7.33
C ARG A 48 -16.19 1.96 7.40
N ARG A 49 -16.01 3.24 7.74
CA ARG A 49 -14.68 3.83 7.86
C ARG A 49 -13.91 3.06 8.96
N PRO A 50 -12.70 2.55 8.66
CA PRO A 50 -11.86 1.95 9.67
C PRO A 50 -11.57 2.93 10.81
N ILE A 51 -11.43 2.40 12.03
CA ILE A 51 -11.01 3.21 13.18
C ILE A 51 -9.65 3.84 12.84
N PRO A 52 -9.44 5.14 13.09
CA PRO A 52 -8.15 5.78 12.83
C PRO A 52 -7.01 5.03 13.52
N ASN A 53 -6.01 4.62 12.75
CA ASN A 53 -4.81 4.00 13.29
C ASN A 53 -3.84 5.10 13.72
N PRO A 54 -3.52 5.26 15.02
CA PRO A 54 -2.56 6.26 15.49
C PRO A 54 -1.12 5.97 15.04
N ARG A 55 -0.86 4.75 14.55
CA ARG A 55 0.42 4.29 14.00
C ARG A 55 0.35 4.17 12.48
N HIS A 56 -0.29 5.12 11.81
CA HIS A 56 -0.32 5.12 10.36
C HIS A 56 1.11 5.24 9.76
N PRO A 57 1.36 4.64 8.59
CA PRO A 57 2.66 4.68 7.93
C PRO A 57 3.08 6.11 7.56
N ARG A 58 4.37 6.43 7.73
CA ARG A 58 4.92 7.78 7.42
C ARG A 58 4.77 8.17 5.95
N LEU A 59 4.60 7.17 5.08
CA LEU A 59 4.25 7.37 3.67
C LEU A 59 3.00 8.24 3.51
N LEU A 60 1.97 7.97 4.34
CA LEU A 60 0.69 8.64 4.25
C LEU A 60 0.77 10.10 4.66
N ASP A 61 1.60 10.43 5.66
CA ASP A 61 1.84 11.83 6.04
C ASP A 61 2.46 12.64 4.92
N ARG A 62 3.46 12.07 4.26
CA ARG A 62 4.11 12.70 3.10
C ARG A 62 3.12 12.93 1.97
N TYR A 63 2.31 11.93 1.63
CA TYR A 63 1.30 12.09 0.58
C TYR A 63 0.22 13.10 0.98
N ARG A 64 -0.22 13.10 2.23
CA ARG A 64 -1.17 14.07 2.74
C ARG A 64 -0.63 15.50 2.63
N GLN A 65 0.63 15.73 3.03
CA GLN A 65 1.26 17.04 2.93
C GLN A 65 1.29 17.52 1.47
N LEU A 66 1.74 16.66 0.55
CA LEU A 66 1.82 17.00 -0.88
C LEU A 66 0.45 17.25 -1.52
N LEU A 67 -0.59 16.53 -1.11
CA LEU A 67 -1.94 16.69 -1.63
C LEU A 67 -2.64 17.96 -1.11
N LEU A 68 -2.22 18.47 0.04
CA LEU A 68 -2.78 19.68 0.66
C LEU A 68 -1.99 20.95 0.34
N ASP A 69 -0.82 20.82 -0.27
CA ASP A 69 0.02 21.94 -0.67
C ASP A 69 -0.42 22.46 -2.04
N SER A 70 -1.07 23.63 -2.07
CA SER A 70 -1.57 24.27 -3.29
C SER A 70 -0.45 24.72 -4.23
N GLU A 71 0.77 24.89 -3.73
CA GLU A 71 1.92 25.32 -4.52
C GLU A 71 2.58 24.15 -5.29
N VAL A 72 2.26 22.91 -4.91
CA VAL A 72 2.79 21.72 -5.58
C VAL A 72 2.04 21.49 -6.89
N HIS A 73 2.74 21.72 -7.99
CA HIS A 73 2.22 21.40 -9.32
C HIS A 73 1.97 19.89 -9.50
N HIS A 74 0.91 19.52 -10.22
CA HIS A 74 0.48 18.12 -10.38
C HIS A 74 1.58 17.20 -10.95
N THR A 75 2.44 17.70 -11.84
CA THR A 75 3.57 16.91 -12.37
C THR A 75 4.63 16.59 -11.30
N VAL A 76 4.85 17.51 -10.36
CA VAL A 76 5.76 17.31 -9.23
C VAL A 76 5.16 16.30 -8.24
N LEU A 77 3.85 16.39 -8.00
CA LEU A 77 3.11 15.40 -7.22
C LEU A 77 3.24 14.00 -7.83
N ASP A 78 2.98 13.85 -9.13
CA ASP A 78 3.09 12.57 -9.84
C ASP A 78 4.50 11.99 -9.81
N ALA A 79 5.51 12.83 -10.08
CA ALA A 79 6.92 12.42 -10.00
C ALA A 79 7.28 11.98 -8.57
N THR A 80 6.79 12.70 -7.56
CA THR A 80 7.05 12.37 -6.15
C THR A 80 6.36 11.08 -5.73
N ILE A 81 5.11 10.86 -6.12
CA ILE A 81 4.38 9.60 -5.85
C ILE A 81 5.12 8.42 -6.50
N ARG A 82 5.53 8.56 -7.77
CA ARG A 82 6.26 7.52 -8.50
C ARG A 82 7.60 7.18 -7.85
N SER A 83 8.41 8.20 -7.55
CA SER A 83 9.71 8.03 -6.90
C SER A 83 9.56 7.43 -5.50
N THR A 84 8.56 7.88 -4.73
CA THR A 84 8.27 7.32 -3.41
C THR A 84 7.86 5.86 -3.53
N ARG A 85 7.03 5.50 -4.50
CA ARG A 85 6.68 4.11 -4.77
C ARG A 85 7.91 3.26 -5.09
N GLU A 86 8.80 3.72 -5.97
CA GLU A 86 10.02 2.95 -6.28
C GLU A 86 10.90 2.75 -5.03
N HIS A 87 11.04 3.79 -4.21
CA HIS A 87 11.81 3.72 -2.97
C HIS A 87 11.23 2.71 -1.96
N TRP A 88 9.91 2.70 -1.80
CA TRP A 88 9.23 1.76 -0.91
C TRP A 88 9.24 0.32 -1.43
N VAL A 89 9.17 0.11 -2.74
CA VAL A 89 9.36 -1.24 -3.33
C VAL A 89 10.78 -1.74 -3.06
N SER A 90 11.80 -0.90 -3.19
CA SER A 90 13.18 -1.26 -2.86
C SER A 90 13.35 -1.65 -1.39
N LYS A 91 12.67 -0.95 -0.46
CA LYS A 91 12.63 -1.34 0.96
C LYS A 91 11.95 -2.70 1.16
N ALA A 92 10.79 -2.93 0.54
CA ALA A 92 10.08 -4.21 0.63
C ALA A 92 10.95 -5.38 0.13
N LYS A 93 11.66 -5.20 -0.99
CA LYS A 93 12.63 -6.15 -1.55
C LYS A 93 13.76 -6.48 -0.57
N LEU A 94 14.38 -5.46 0.01
CA LEU A 94 15.48 -5.63 0.97
C LEU A 94 15.02 -6.38 2.22
N ILE A 95 13.87 -5.99 2.79
CA ILE A 95 13.29 -6.68 3.95
C ILE A 95 12.96 -8.13 3.59
N TYR A 96 12.45 -8.39 2.37
CA TYR A 96 12.12 -9.74 1.94
C TYR A 96 13.37 -10.62 1.90
N GLN A 97 14.45 -10.12 1.28
CA GLN A 97 15.75 -10.79 1.21
C GLN A 97 16.30 -11.10 2.61
N MET A 98 16.34 -10.10 3.49
CA MET A 98 16.88 -10.25 4.85
C MET A 98 16.03 -11.21 5.70
N SER A 99 14.70 -11.16 5.59
CA SER A 99 13.81 -12.10 6.28
C SER A 99 14.03 -13.54 5.81
N ARG A 100 14.13 -13.77 4.49
CA ARG A 100 14.45 -15.10 3.94
C ARG A 100 15.85 -15.58 4.38
N GLN A 101 16.83 -14.69 4.39
CA GLN A 101 18.20 -15.03 4.81
C GLN A 101 18.26 -15.40 6.29
N LYS A 102 17.53 -14.70 7.16
CA LYS A 102 17.40 -15.03 8.59
C LYS A 102 16.77 -16.40 8.80
N GLU A 103 15.73 -16.74 8.04
CA GLU A 103 15.08 -18.05 8.13
C GLU A 103 16.00 -19.19 7.70
N ILE A 104 16.82 -18.98 6.67
CA ILE A 104 17.73 -20.00 6.11
C ILE A 104 19.04 -20.09 6.90
N THR A 105 19.49 -18.99 7.51
CA THR A 105 20.72 -18.90 8.31
C THR A 105 20.41 -18.45 9.73
N PRO A 106 19.94 -19.35 10.62
CA PRO A 106 19.51 -18.99 11.99
C PRO A 106 20.63 -18.40 12.87
N SER A 107 21.90 -18.54 12.48
CA SER A 107 23.05 -17.93 13.16
C SER A 107 23.12 -16.41 12.99
N LEU A 108 22.36 -15.83 12.05
CA LEU A 108 22.21 -14.38 11.92
C LEU A 108 21.38 -13.83 13.09
N ASN A 109 22.04 -13.12 14.00
CA ASN A 109 21.41 -12.44 15.13
C ASN A 109 20.71 -11.13 14.68
N ILE A 110 19.73 -11.26 13.78
CA ILE A 110 18.85 -10.16 13.38
C ILE A 110 17.58 -10.23 14.21
N THR A 111 17.49 -9.39 15.24
CA THR A 111 16.31 -9.36 16.14
C THR A 111 15.07 -8.82 15.41
N ASN A 112 15.22 -7.73 14.64
CA ASN A 112 14.15 -7.15 13.84
C ASN A 112 14.68 -6.62 12.49
N VAL A 113 14.31 -7.28 11.39
CA VAL A 113 14.71 -6.90 10.02
C VAL A 113 14.28 -5.48 9.66
N PHE A 114 13.10 -5.05 10.13
CA PHE A 114 12.56 -3.72 9.81
C PHE A 114 13.41 -2.58 10.40
N ASN A 115 14.05 -2.80 11.55
CA ASN A 115 14.87 -1.80 12.22
C ASN A 115 16.24 -1.61 11.55
N ILE A 116 16.67 -2.56 10.71
CA ILE A 116 17.96 -2.47 10.01
C ILE A 116 17.83 -1.66 8.72
N VAL A 117 16.64 -1.65 8.11
CA VAL A 117 16.41 -0.90 6.87
C VAL A 117 16.25 0.59 7.19
N ARG A 118 17.21 1.39 6.74
CA ARG A 118 17.25 2.84 7.00
C ARG A 118 15.94 3.52 6.60
N GLY A 119 15.40 4.31 7.53
CA GLY A 119 14.17 5.08 7.29
C GLY A 119 12.91 4.22 7.21
N CYS A 120 12.94 2.99 7.72
CA CYS A 120 11.75 2.22 8.11
C CYS A 120 11.55 2.37 9.63
N SER A 121 10.30 2.24 10.07
CA SER A 121 9.89 2.24 11.47
C SER A 121 8.85 1.15 11.65
N GLU A 122 8.53 0.79 12.88
CA GLU A 122 7.50 -0.21 13.16
C GLU A 122 6.13 0.16 12.57
N GLN A 123 5.83 1.45 12.45
CA GLN A 123 4.58 1.95 11.84
C GLN A 123 4.49 1.65 10.33
N ASP A 124 5.62 1.40 9.69
CA ASP A 124 5.71 1.13 8.25
C ASP A 124 5.55 -0.37 7.95
N GLN A 125 5.51 -1.23 8.99
CA GLN A 125 5.52 -2.69 8.86
C GLN A 125 4.38 -3.21 7.99
N ASP A 126 3.14 -2.80 8.26
CA ASP A 126 1.95 -3.29 7.54
C ASP A 126 2.02 -2.98 6.04
N VAL A 127 2.46 -1.76 5.67
CA VAL A 127 2.63 -1.37 4.27
C VAL A 127 3.73 -2.16 3.60
N LEU A 128 4.86 -2.35 4.29
CA LEU A 128 5.99 -3.09 3.74
C LEU A 128 5.64 -4.56 3.55
N THR A 129 4.93 -5.18 4.50
CA THR A 129 4.41 -6.55 4.35
C THR A 129 3.41 -6.64 3.20
N PHE A 130 2.47 -5.70 3.08
CA PHE A 130 1.56 -5.64 1.94
C PHE A 130 2.32 -5.56 0.60
N TRP A 131 3.40 -4.78 0.54
CA TRP A 131 4.18 -4.62 -0.69
C TRP A 131 5.08 -5.81 -1.00
N GLN A 132 5.52 -6.55 0.02
CA GLN A 132 6.21 -7.82 -0.16
C GLN A 132 5.32 -8.86 -0.84
N GLU A 133 4.03 -8.90 -0.51
CA GLU A 133 3.09 -9.77 -1.20
C GLU A 133 3.00 -9.45 -2.69
N GLY A 134 3.07 -8.17 -3.06
CA GLY A 134 3.10 -7.70 -4.45
C GLY A 134 4.42 -7.89 -5.21
N LEU A 135 5.47 -8.43 -4.60
CA LEU A 135 6.72 -8.75 -5.33
C LEU A 135 6.49 -9.91 -6.31
N SER A 136 7.10 -9.82 -7.49
CA SER A 136 6.90 -10.84 -8.53
C SER A 136 7.39 -12.22 -8.08
N LYS A 137 6.71 -13.27 -8.53
CA LYS A 137 7.07 -14.66 -8.23
C LYS A 137 8.52 -14.97 -8.64
N VAL A 138 8.92 -14.53 -9.84
CA VAL A 138 10.29 -14.69 -10.36
C VAL A 138 11.32 -14.03 -9.43
N TYR A 139 11.04 -12.84 -8.91
CA TYR A 139 11.94 -12.18 -7.95
C TYR A 139 12.04 -12.97 -6.65
N LYS A 140 10.90 -13.42 -6.10
CA LYS A 140 10.84 -14.20 -4.86
C LYS A 140 11.64 -15.51 -4.97
N GLU A 141 11.50 -16.21 -6.09
CA GLU A 141 12.24 -17.45 -6.40
C GLU A 141 13.74 -17.20 -6.56
N SER A 142 14.12 -16.15 -7.29
CA SER A 142 15.53 -15.76 -7.49
C SER A 142 16.23 -15.49 -6.16
N VAL A 143 15.58 -14.79 -5.23
CA VAL A 143 16.15 -14.50 -3.90
C VAL A 143 16.44 -15.79 -3.14
N ILE A 144 15.49 -16.73 -3.12
CA ILE A 144 15.65 -18.01 -2.41
C ILE A 144 16.81 -18.81 -3.02
N ALA A 145 16.86 -18.89 -4.35
CA ALA A 145 17.94 -19.59 -5.05
C ALA A 145 19.32 -19.00 -4.74
N THR A 146 19.45 -17.66 -4.75
CA THR A 146 20.72 -16.97 -4.41
C THR A 146 21.16 -17.25 -2.97
N ILE A 147 20.23 -17.29 -2.01
CA ILE A 147 20.58 -17.56 -0.61
C ILE A 147 21.10 -19.00 -0.47
N HIS A 148 20.51 -19.98 -1.16
CA HIS A 148 20.97 -21.38 -1.13
C HIS A 148 22.32 -21.61 -1.81
N GLN A 149 22.76 -20.71 -2.69
CA GLN A 149 24.06 -20.80 -3.37
C GLN A 149 25.22 -20.22 -2.54
N LEU A 150 24.94 -19.54 -1.43
CA LEU A 150 25.99 -19.01 -0.55
C LEU A 150 26.65 -20.18 0.20
N PRO A 151 27.98 -20.38 0.08
CA PRO A 151 28.69 -21.37 0.88
C PRO A 151 28.58 -21.01 2.37
N HIS A 152 28.22 -22.02 3.18
CA HIS A 152 28.09 -21.90 4.65
C HIS A 152 29.41 -21.59 5.35
#